data_AF-A0A2M8Q5X9-F1
#
_entry.id   AF-A0A2M8Q5X9-F1
#
_cell.length_a   1.000
_cell.length_b   1.000
_cell.length_c   1.000
_cell.angle_alpha   90.00
_cell.angle_beta   90.00
_cell.angle_gamma   90.00
#
_symmetry.space_group_name_H-M   'P 1'
#
loop_
_entity.id
_entity.type
_entity.pdbx_description
1 polymer ?
#
loop_
_entity_poly.entity_id
_entity_poly.type
_entity_poly.pdbx_seq_one_letter_code
_entity_poly.pdbx_strand_id
1 'polypeptide(L)'
;MTEQERQELAAKLADMSYRKARNYIKRNFPDACLKTFRNGVNREIHTIYELPEHQVKIILVENKKTQPIRRALSTENENPNLYPKRKVDYEFVEVRVIEWVPPTVSHSRG
;
A
#
# COMPACT_ATOMS: atom_id res chain seq x y z
N MET A 1 19.00 3.68 10.59
CA MET A 1 18.07 2.76 11.30
C MET A 1 18.67 1.37 11.27
N THR A 2 18.73 0.68 12.41
CA THR A 2 19.27 -0.69 12.54
C THR A 2 18.28 -1.73 12.01
N GLU A 3 18.73 -2.96 11.77
CA GLU A 3 17.85 -4.06 11.33
C GLU A 3 16.73 -4.36 12.33
N GLN A 4 17.03 -4.31 13.64
CA GLN A 4 16.03 -4.53 14.68
C GLN A 4 14.95 -3.44 14.67
N GLU A 5 15.35 -2.17 14.56
CA GLU A 5 14.40 -1.05 14.45
C GLU A 5 13.51 -1.16 13.19
N ARG A 6 14.07 -1.65 12.08
CA ARG A 6 13.29 -1.92 10.85
C ARG A 6 12.23 -2.98 11.07
N GLN A 7 12.59 -4.09 11.72
CA GLN A 7 11.67 -5.18 12.01
C GLN A 7 10.56 -4.75 12.99
N GLU A 8 10.90 -4.01 14.04
CA GLU A 8 9.93 -3.46 14.98
C GLU A 8 8.95 -2.49 14.30
N LEU A 9 9.47 -1.62 13.43
CA LEU A 9 8.64 -0.72 12.63
C LEU A 9 7.71 -1.48 11.67
N ALA A 10 8.22 -2.51 11.01
CA ALA A 10 7.42 -3.35 10.11
C ALA A 10 6.28 -4.05 10.87
N ALA A 11 6.58 -4.68 12.01
CA ALA A 11 5.60 -5.35 12.86
C ALA A 11 4.53 -4.38 13.37
N LYS A 12 4.95 -3.20 13.85
CA LYS A 12 4.04 -2.15 14.33
C LYS A 12 3.09 -1.66 13.24
N LEU A 13 3.60 -1.46 12.02
CA LEU A 13 2.78 -1.02 10.90
C LEU A 13 1.84 -2.13 10.39
N ALA A 14 2.26 -3.39 10.45
CA ALA A 14 1.45 -4.55 10.03
C ALA A 14 0.25 -4.81 10.95
N ASP A 15 0.36 -4.49 12.24
CA ASP A 15 -0.74 -4.59 13.22
C ASP A 15 -1.83 -3.51 13.03
N MET A 16 -1.56 -2.49 12.21
CA MET A 16 -2.48 -1.39 11.95
C MET A 16 -3.31 -1.61 10.67
N SER A 17 -4.46 -0.95 10.57
CA SER A 17 -5.13 -0.82 9.27
C SER A 17 -4.31 0.07 8.33
N TYR A 18 -4.42 -0.15 7.01
CA TYR A 18 -3.70 0.65 6.01
C TYR A 18 -3.81 2.17 6.23
N ARG A 19 -5.02 2.66 6.53
CA ARG A 19 -5.26 4.08 6.82
C ARG A 19 -4.49 4.56 8.05
N LYS A 20 -4.44 3.74 9.11
CA LYS A 20 -3.67 4.05 10.32
C LYS A 20 -2.17 4.00 10.05
N ALA A 21 -1.66 2.98 9.36
CA ALA A 21 -0.25 2.86 8.96
C ALA A 21 0.20 4.08 8.14
N ARG A 22 -0.58 4.47 7.13
CA ARG A 22 -0.31 5.66 6.31
C ARG A 22 -0.26 6.95 7.12
N ASN A 23 -1.21 7.13 8.05
CA ASN A 23 -1.23 8.30 8.92
C ASN A 23 -0.06 8.27 9.92
N TYR A 24 0.32 7.10 10.41
CA TYR A 24 1.48 6.93 11.28
C TYR A 24 2.76 7.37 10.57
N ILE A 25 3.00 6.88 9.34
CA ILE A 25 4.19 7.24 8.56
C ILE A 25 4.26 8.75 8.35
N LYS A 26 3.16 9.37 7.88
CA LYS A 26 3.11 10.82 7.65
C LYS A 26 3.36 11.68 8.90
N ARG A 27 3.03 11.17 10.08
CA ARG A 27 3.18 11.91 11.35
C ARG A 27 4.57 11.75 11.94
N ASN A 28 5.14 10.56 11.85
CA ASN A 28 6.44 10.25 12.48
C ASN A 28 7.63 10.51 11.54
N PHE A 29 7.39 10.50 10.22
CA PHE A 29 8.40 10.72 9.18
C PHE A 29 7.91 11.82 8.23
N PRO A 30 8.00 13.10 8.63
CA PRO A 30 7.54 14.21 7.82
C PRO A 30 8.38 14.41 6.54
N ASP A 31 9.61 13.90 6.53
CA ASP A 31 10.55 13.85 5.41
C ASP A 31 10.24 12.74 4.39
N ALA A 32 9.31 11.82 4.74
CA ALA A 32 8.99 10.68 3.90
C ALA A 32 8.45 11.10 2.53
N CYS A 33 9.18 10.73 1.48
CA CYS A 33 8.83 10.99 0.09
C CYS A 33 7.97 9.86 -0.47
N LEU A 34 6.71 10.16 -0.81
CA LEU A 34 5.83 9.20 -1.49
C LEU A 34 6.22 9.13 -2.98
N LYS A 35 6.87 8.04 -3.40
CA LYS A 35 7.35 7.86 -4.79
C LYS A 35 6.40 7.12 -5.69
N THR A 36 5.62 6.17 -5.17
CA THR A 36 4.70 5.39 -5.99
C THR A 36 3.50 4.96 -5.15
N PHE A 37 2.30 5.18 -5.68
CA PHE A 37 1.04 4.86 -4.99
C PHE A 37 0.36 3.59 -5.54
N ARG A 38 0.62 3.24 -6.81
CA ARG A 38 -0.03 2.14 -7.52
C ARG A 38 0.90 1.49 -8.53
N ASN A 39 1.71 0.54 -8.08
CA ASN A 39 2.23 -0.49 -8.98
C ASN A 39 1.25 -1.67 -8.93
N GLY A 40 0.47 -1.86 -9.99
CA GLY A 40 -0.66 -2.79 -10.05
C GLY A 40 -0.31 -4.10 -10.73
N VAL A 41 0.65 -4.84 -10.18
CA VAL A 41 1.07 -6.15 -10.73
C VAL A 41 0.37 -7.25 -9.91
N ASN A 42 -0.23 -8.23 -10.58
CA ASN A 42 -0.82 -9.42 -9.94
C ASN A 42 -1.85 -9.14 -8.82
N ARG A 43 -2.76 -8.17 -9.03
CA ARG A 43 -3.81 -7.75 -8.06
C ARG A 43 -3.27 -7.10 -6.78
N GLU A 44 -1.96 -6.93 -6.64
CA GLU A 44 -1.38 -6.18 -5.54
C GLU A 44 -1.23 -4.71 -5.90
N ILE A 45 -1.36 -3.85 -4.90
CA ILE A 45 -1.14 -2.42 -4.96
C ILE A 45 -0.08 -2.08 -3.94
N HIS A 46 1.04 -1.54 -4.42
CA HIS A 46 2.17 -1.16 -3.56
C HIS A 46 2.20 0.36 -3.38
N THR A 47 2.19 0.81 -2.13
CA THR A 47 2.45 2.21 -1.74
C THR A 47 3.85 2.31 -1.13
N ILE A 48 4.70 3.16 -1.72
CA ILE A 48 6.12 3.25 -1.38
C ILE A 48 6.46 4.63 -0.78
N TYR A 49 6.98 4.61 0.45
CA TYR A 49 7.57 5.76 1.13
C TYR A 49 9.08 5.60 1.21
N GLU A 50 9.83 6.57 0.69
CA GLU A 50 11.28 6.66 0.84
C GLU A 50 11.60 7.60 2.01
N LEU A 51 12.44 7.15 2.93
CA LEU A 51 12.91 7.91 4.09
C LEU A 51 14.44 8.01 4.01
N PRO A 52 14.98 8.95 3.21
CA PRO A 52 16.42 9.05 2.98
C PRO A 52 17.21 9.30 4.27
N GLU A 53 16.70 10.13 5.19
CA GLU A 53 17.36 10.44 6.46
C GLU A 53 17.50 9.20 7.35
N HIS A 54 16.54 8.28 7.26
CA HIS A 54 16.55 7.02 7.99
C HIS A 54 17.23 5.88 7.22
N GLN A 55 17.64 6.11 5.97
CA GLN A 55 18.19 5.14 5.02
C GLN A 55 17.28 3.92 4.80
N VAL A 56 15.96 4.14 4.82
CA VAL A 56 14.98 3.06 4.67
C VAL A 56 13.85 3.44 3.72
N LYS A 57 13.21 2.41 3.16
CA LYS A 57 12.00 2.51 2.36
C LYS A 57 10.94 1.62 2.99
N ILE A 58 9.76 2.19 3.17
CA ILE A 58 8.58 1.50 3.68
C ILE A 58 7.65 1.20 2.50
N ILE A 59 7.24 -0.06 2.38
CA ILE A 59 6.33 -0.55 1.35
C ILE A 59 5.09 -1.08 2.05
N LEU A 60 3.93 -0.48 1.75
CA LEU A 60 2.63 -0.98 2.18
C LEU A 60 1.98 -1.71 1.01
N VAL A 61 1.57 -2.95 1.20
CA VAL A 61 0.97 -3.80 0.16
C VAL A 61 -0.51 -4.03 0.46
N GLU A 62 -1.37 -3.68 -0.50
CA GLU A 62 -2.78 -4.01 -0.50
C GLU A 62 -3.08 -5.05 -1.59
N ASN A 63 -3.86 -6.08 -1.29
CA ASN A 63 -4.31 -7.04 -2.28
C ASN A 63 -5.77 -6.77 -2.67
N LYS A 64 -6.05 -6.72 -3.97
CA LYS A 64 -7.38 -6.52 -4.51
C LYS A 64 -8.21 -7.79 -4.33
N LYS A 65 -9.08 -7.82 -3.32
CA LYS A 65 -10.12 -8.83 -3.18
C LYS A 65 -11.28 -8.49 -4.11
N THR A 66 -11.35 -9.17 -5.26
CA THR A 66 -12.61 -9.27 -6.00
C THR A 66 -13.52 -10.24 -5.28
N GLN A 67 -14.39 -9.72 -4.40
CA GLN A 67 -15.51 -10.52 -3.93
C GLN A 67 -16.56 -10.61 -5.05
N PRO A 68 -17.07 -11.80 -5.39
CA PRO A 68 -18.30 -11.88 -6.16
C PRO A 68 -19.41 -11.29 -5.30
N ILE A 69 -20.18 -10.34 -5.85
CA ILE A 69 -21.38 -9.82 -5.19
C ILE A 69 -22.31 -11.03 -5.03
N ARG A 70 -22.39 -11.61 -3.82
CA ARG A 70 -23.43 -12.57 -3.50
C ARG A 70 -24.74 -11.78 -3.57
N ARG A 71 -25.49 -11.97 -4.65
CA ARG A 71 -26.91 -11.61 -4.72
C ARG A 71 -27.57 -12.28 -3.51
N ALA A 72 -27.86 -11.52 -2.46
CA ALA A 72 -29.05 -11.82 -1.70
C ALA A 72 -30.18 -11.58 -2.70
N LEU A 73 -30.81 -12.65 -3.16
CA LEU A 73 -32.04 -12.61 -3.94
C LEU A 73 -33.11 -11.95 -3.05
N SER A 74 -33.12 -10.62 -3.03
CA SER A 74 -34.28 -9.86 -2.61
C SER A 74 -35.14 -9.69 -3.85
N THR A 75 -36.25 -10.39 -3.82
CA THR A 75 -37.42 -10.34 -4.68
C THR A 75 -37.73 -8.94 -5.22
N GLU A 76 -38.12 -8.92 -6.49
CA GLU A 76 -39.04 -7.94 -7.09
C GLU A 76 -38.59 -6.48 -7.06
N ASN A 77 -37.80 -6.06 -8.06
CA ASN A 77 -37.85 -4.75 -8.73
C ASN A 77 -36.60 -4.60 -9.64
N GLU A 78 -36.61 -5.24 -10.81
CA GLU A 78 -35.53 -5.14 -11.78
C GLU A 78 -35.64 -3.82 -12.57
N ASN A 79 -34.81 -2.84 -12.21
CA ASN A 79 -34.50 -1.73 -13.09
C ASN A 79 -33.29 -2.15 -13.98
N PRO A 80 -33.47 -2.34 -15.30
CA PRO A 80 -32.48 -2.95 -16.18
C PRO A 80 -31.21 -2.12 -16.41
N ASN A 81 -31.16 -0.87 -15.92
CA ASN A 81 -29.99 0.03 -16.03
C ASN A 81 -29.05 0.02 -14.81
N LEU A 82 -29.33 -0.78 -13.78
CA LEU A 82 -28.45 -0.93 -12.62
C LEU A 82 -27.39 -2.01 -12.89
N TYR A 83 -26.36 -1.65 -13.66
CA TYR A 83 -25.12 -2.42 -13.65
C TYR A 83 -24.67 -2.60 -12.19
N PRO A 84 -24.49 -3.83 -11.69
CA PRO A 84 -24.05 -4.04 -10.33
C PRO A 84 -22.67 -3.40 -10.19
N LYS A 85 -22.60 -2.29 -9.44
CA LYS A 85 -21.33 -1.64 -9.08
C LYS A 85 -20.46 -2.71 -8.44
N ARG A 86 -19.47 -3.20 -9.18
CA ARG A 86 -18.44 -4.11 -8.64
C ARG A 86 -17.77 -3.35 -7.51
N LYS A 87 -18.11 -3.66 -6.26
CA LYS A 87 -17.33 -3.22 -5.11
C LYS A 87 -15.99 -3.94 -5.20
N VAL A 88 -14.95 -3.15 -5.46
CA VAL A 88 -13.58 -3.61 -5.38
C VAL A 88 -13.14 -3.37 -3.95
N ASP A 89 -12.90 -4.44 -3.21
CA ASP A 89 -12.35 -4.37 -1.87
C ASP A 89 -10.82 -4.57 -1.94
N TYR A 90 -10.11 -3.90 -1.06
CA TYR A 90 -8.66 -3.99 -0.92
C TYR A 90 -8.35 -4.40 0.51
N GLU A 91 -7.52 -5.42 0.67
CA GLU A 91 -7.05 -5.89 1.97
C GLU A 91 -5.60 -5.49 2.16
N PHE A 92 -5.28 -4.92 3.31
CA PHE A 92 -3.90 -4.64 3.69
C PHE A 92 -3.23 -5.94 4.13
N VAL A 93 -2.23 -6.40 3.37
CA VAL A 93 -1.70 -7.76 3.51
C VAL A 93 -0.26 -7.80 4.01
N GLU A 94 0.53 -6.75 3.77
CA GLU A 94 1.95 -6.78 4.09
C GLU A 94 2.55 -5.39 4.30
N VAL A 95 3.55 -5.35 5.17
CA VAL A 95 4.49 -4.23 5.31
C VAL A 95 5.91 -4.74 5.13
N ARG A 96 6.68 -4.05 4.28
CA ARG A 96 8.12 -4.27 4.15
C ARG A 96 8.86 -2.99 4.51
N VAL A 97 9.88 -3.11 5.35
CA VAL A 97 10.82 -2.02 5.63
C VAL A 97 12.19 -2.50 5.16
N ILE A 98 12.69 -1.91 4.09
CA ILE A 98 13.95 -2.30 3.45
C ILE A 98 14.92 -1.13 3.44
N GLU A 99 16.18 -1.41 3.19
CA GLU A 99 17.18 -0.36 2.98
C GLU A 99 16.83 0.51 1.78
N TRP A 100 16.99 1.82 1.95
CA TRP A 100 16.87 2.76 0.85
C TRP A 100 18.20 2.85 0.13
N VAL A 101 18.21 2.41 -1.12
CA VAL A 101 19.33 2.61 -2.03
C VAL A 101 19.04 3.86 -2.84
N PRO A 102 19.89 4.90 -2.80
CA PRO A 102 19.69 6.08 -3.62
C PRO A 102 19.67 5.68 -5.10
N PRO A 103 18.82 6.31 -5.93
CA PRO A 103 18.84 6.06 -7.37
C PRO A 103 20.25 6.37 -7.88
N THR A 104 20.91 5.38 -8.46
CA THR A 104 22.20 5.57 -9.12
C THR A 104 21.98 6.55 -10.26
N VAL A 105 22.51 7.76 -10.13
CA VAL A 105 22.51 8.74 -11.21
C VAL A 105 23.50 8.24 -12.25
N SER A 106 23.03 7.47 -13.22
CA SER A 106 23.79 7.20 -14.43
C SER A 106 23.89 8.51 -15.21
N HIS A 107 24.92 9.29 -14.92
CA HIS A 107 25.42 10.32 -15.84
C HIS A 107 25.96 9.58 -17.07
N SER A 108 25.08 9.24 -18.01
CA SER A 108 25.48 9.05 -19.40
C SER A 108 25.90 10.43 -19.92
N ARG A 109 27.19 10.75 -19.78
CA ARG A 109 27.82 11.81 -20.56
C ARG A 109 27.79 11.37 -22.03
N GLY A 110 27.02 12.07 -22.84
CA GLY A 110 27.15 12.14 -24.29
C GLY A 110 27.54 13.55 -24.66
#